data_AF-A0A1T5EXA7-F1
#
_entry.id   AF-A0A1T5EXA7-F1
#
_cell.length_a   1.000
_cell.length_b   1.000
_cell.length_c   1.000
_cell.angle_alpha   90.00
_cell.angle_beta   90.00
_cell.angle_gamma   90.00
#
_symmetry.space_group_name_H-M   'P 1'
#
loop_
_entity.id
_entity.type
_entity.pdbx_description
1 polymer ?
#
loop_
_entity_poly.entity_id
_entity_poly.type
_entity_poly.pdbx_seq_one_letter_code
_entity_poly.pdbx_strand_id
1 'polypeptide(L)'
;MKVPWAGRPRVWMLVAGIVTAALVALLSIAGPPDMPPARRHAVGKTASATTNATARVVAVSAQGSGTDRLGPLLRANEAFAQDTVFLVAASVRARCDTAHAHDLAAMAAQARLPMLAGVTEAIGEQTDMRDYLLAAVRDLAQRAPCSGSFDMSVGDFVQRVDVVRYAAAFPDSYFDPAMTATPQEFAGRSLADRAHDECGKVAYAVLPLDAPRAWQCAGLRAQGRTRVRALCQQIGEADTAAVQIREAVGRMPPTCQ
;
A
#
# COMPACT_ATOMS: atom_id res chain seq x y z
N MET A 1 -16.05 -12.91 66.96
CA MET A 1 -15.46 -14.25 66.74
C MET A 1 -14.36 -14.11 65.70
N LYS A 2 -13.09 -14.31 66.09
CA LYS A 2 -11.92 -14.26 65.19
C LYS A 2 -11.68 -15.65 64.62
N VAL A 3 -11.64 -15.79 63.30
CA VAL A 3 -11.13 -16.99 62.62
C VAL A 3 -9.66 -16.68 62.24
N PRO A 4 -8.67 -17.42 62.75
CA PRO A 4 -7.28 -17.29 62.31
C PRO A 4 -7.04 -18.16 61.06
N TRP A 5 -5.83 -18.08 60.51
CA TRP A 5 -5.26 -18.89 59.42
C TRP A 5 -5.29 -18.28 58.02
N ALA A 6 -4.48 -17.22 57.88
CA ALA A 6 -3.68 -17.02 56.68
C ALA A 6 -2.43 -17.92 56.77
N GLY A 7 -2.08 -18.61 55.67
CA GLY A 7 -0.74 -19.16 55.49
C GLY A 7 -0.68 -20.55 54.85
N ARG A 8 -0.88 -20.62 53.52
CA ARG A 8 -0.23 -21.61 52.62
C ARG A 8 -0.58 -21.34 51.14
N PRO A 9 0.34 -20.81 50.31
CA PRO A 9 0.07 -20.44 48.91
C PRO A 9 -0.13 -21.63 47.94
N ARG A 10 0.13 -22.87 48.37
CA ARG A 10 -0.06 -24.08 47.53
C ARG A 10 -1.50 -24.60 47.47
N VAL A 11 -2.36 -24.23 48.42
CA VAL A 11 -3.77 -24.68 48.43
C VAL A 11 -4.62 -23.92 47.41
N TRP A 12 -4.26 -22.67 47.12
CA TRP A 12 -4.97 -21.84 46.14
C TRP A 12 -4.82 -22.33 44.69
N MET A 13 -3.68 -22.93 44.33
CA MET A 13 -3.50 -23.48 42.97
C MET A 13 -4.29 -24.78 42.72
N LEU A 14 -4.58 -25.57 43.75
CA LEU A 14 -5.38 -26.79 43.61
C LEU A 14 -6.89 -26.50 43.56
N VAL A 15 -7.38 -25.50 44.29
CA VAL A 15 -8.81 -25.11 44.25
C VAL A 15 -9.17 -24.41 42.94
N ALA A 16 -8.27 -23.60 42.38
CA ALA A 16 -8.51 -22.91 41.10
C ALA A 16 -8.56 -23.86 39.89
N GLY A 17 -7.81 -24.97 39.91
CA GLY A 17 -7.82 -25.96 38.82
C GLY A 17 -9.06 -26.85 38.78
N ILE A 18 -9.72 -27.08 39.92
CA ILE A 18 -10.92 -27.93 39.99
C ILE A 18 -12.18 -27.16 39.53
N VAL A 19 -12.22 -25.84 39.75
CA VAL A 19 -13.36 -25.00 39.36
C VAL A 19 -13.43 -24.77 37.84
N THR A 20 -12.31 -24.71 37.14
CA THR A 20 -12.29 -24.55 35.67
C THR A 20 -12.62 -25.83 34.91
N ALA A 21 -12.26 -27.01 35.42
CA ALA A 21 -12.62 -28.28 34.78
C ALA A 21 -14.13 -28.61 34.91
N ALA A 22 -14.77 -28.22 36.02
CA ALA A 22 -16.20 -28.42 36.22
C ALA A 22 -17.06 -27.51 35.32
N LEU A 23 -16.59 -26.30 35.00
CA LEU A 23 -17.32 -25.36 34.14
C LEU A 23 -17.31 -25.74 32.65
N VAL A 24 -16.26 -26.42 32.18
CA VAL A 24 -16.17 -26.91 30.79
C VAL A 24 -16.99 -28.19 30.58
N ALA A 25 -17.16 -29.02 31.61
CA ALA A 25 -18.00 -30.21 31.53
C ALA A 25 -19.52 -29.90 31.56
N LEU A 26 -19.94 -28.79 32.18
CA LEU A 26 -21.35 -28.39 32.29
C LEU A 26 -21.91 -27.68 31.04
N LEU A 27 -21.06 -27.15 30.16
CA LEU A 27 -21.49 -26.46 28.93
C LEU A 27 -21.67 -27.39 27.71
N SER A 28 -21.38 -28.69 27.85
CA SER A 28 -21.51 -29.67 26.75
C SER A 28 -22.80 -30.50 26.82
N ILE A 29 -23.75 -30.19 27.71
CA ILE A 29 -25.00 -30.97 27.92
C ILE A 29 -26.27 -30.20 27.48
N ALA A 30 -26.15 -28.97 26.97
CA ALA A 30 -27.29 -28.23 26.42
C ALA A 30 -27.42 -28.48 24.90
N GLY A 31 -28.20 -29.49 24.53
CA GLY A 31 -28.68 -29.66 23.14
C GLY A 31 -29.62 -28.51 22.73
N PRO A 32 -29.67 -28.14 21.45
CA PRO A 32 -30.53 -27.05 20.98
C PRO A 32 -32.02 -27.44 21.03
N PRO A 33 -32.94 -26.49 21.28
CA PRO A 33 -34.38 -26.76 21.34
C PRO A 33 -34.99 -26.99 19.95
N ASP A 34 -36.01 -27.85 19.92
CA ASP A 34 -36.82 -28.21 18.75
C ASP A 34 -37.43 -27.00 18.04
N MET A 35 -37.18 -26.89 16.73
CA MET A 35 -37.90 -26.02 15.80
C MET A 35 -38.68 -26.86 14.76
N PRO A 36 -39.83 -26.37 14.26
CA PRO A 36 -40.77 -27.15 13.44
C PRO A 36 -40.23 -27.47 12.03
N PRO A 37 -40.77 -28.50 11.34
CA PRO A 37 -40.19 -29.00 10.11
C PRO A 37 -40.33 -27.99 8.95
N ALA A 38 -39.19 -27.50 8.47
CA ALA A 38 -39.09 -26.75 7.23
C ALA A 38 -39.36 -27.66 6.02
N ARG A 39 -40.15 -27.15 5.07
CA ARG A 39 -40.48 -27.79 3.79
C ARG A 39 -39.22 -28.28 3.08
N ARG A 40 -39.26 -29.54 2.63
CA ARG A 40 -38.27 -30.10 1.70
C ARG A 40 -38.33 -29.34 0.38
N HIS A 41 -37.45 -28.36 0.19
CA HIS A 41 -37.05 -27.94 -1.14
C HIS A 41 -35.96 -28.89 -1.63
N ALA A 42 -36.24 -29.53 -2.75
CA ALA A 42 -35.29 -30.38 -3.45
C ALA A 42 -33.98 -29.60 -3.65
N VAL A 43 -32.90 -30.10 -3.06
CA VAL A 43 -31.54 -29.67 -3.38
C VAL A 43 -31.26 -30.17 -4.79
N GLY A 44 -31.65 -29.36 -5.77
CA GLY A 44 -30.97 -29.37 -7.05
C GLY A 44 -29.49 -29.13 -6.75
N LYS A 45 -28.62 -30.00 -7.25
CA LYS A 45 -27.19 -29.72 -7.35
C LYS A 45 -27.04 -28.44 -8.18
N THR A 46 -27.10 -27.28 -7.53
CA THR A 46 -26.42 -26.11 -8.05
C THR A 46 -24.95 -26.45 -7.91
N ALA A 47 -24.38 -26.93 -9.01
CA ALA A 47 -22.97 -26.76 -9.24
C ALA A 47 -22.67 -25.32 -8.85
N SER A 48 -21.91 -25.12 -7.77
CA SER A 48 -21.22 -23.86 -7.55
C SER A 48 -20.37 -23.69 -8.80
N ALA A 49 -20.91 -22.93 -9.75
CA ALA A 49 -20.11 -22.27 -10.73
C ALA A 49 -19.23 -21.35 -9.90
N THR A 50 -18.04 -21.85 -9.54
CA THR A 50 -16.88 -21.01 -9.37
C THR A 50 -16.70 -20.34 -10.72
N THR A 51 -17.49 -19.30 -10.99
CA THR A 51 -17.14 -18.31 -11.98
C THR A 51 -15.85 -17.71 -11.45
N ASN A 52 -14.74 -18.29 -11.87
CA ASN A 52 -13.56 -17.54 -12.23
C ASN A 52 -14.02 -16.53 -13.30
N ALA A 53 -14.77 -15.51 -12.86
CA ALA A 53 -14.90 -14.28 -13.60
C ALA A 53 -13.51 -13.67 -13.51
N THR A 54 -12.64 -14.08 -14.44
CA THR A 54 -11.48 -13.30 -14.81
C THR A 54 -12.01 -11.90 -15.04
N ALA A 55 -11.85 -11.02 -14.04
CA ALA A 55 -12.24 -9.63 -14.15
C ALA A 55 -11.63 -9.12 -15.45
N ARG A 56 -12.50 -8.76 -16.41
CA ARG A 56 -12.06 -8.41 -17.75
C ARG A 56 -11.22 -7.15 -17.62
N VAL A 57 -9.91 -7.28 -17.81
CA VAL A 57 -9.02 -6.12 -17.86
C VAL A 57 -9.42 -5.27 -19.05
N VAL A 58 -9.74 -4.00 -18.80
CA VAL A 58 -10.14 -3.05 -19.84
C VAL A 58 -8.88 -2.52 -20.49
N ALA A 59 -8.78 -2.58 -21.81
CA ALA A 59 -7.72 -1.90 -22.55
C ALA A 59 -8.11 -0.45 -22.80
N VAL A 60 -7.25 0.49 -22.41
CA VAL A 60 -7.42 1.93 -22.60
C VAL A 60 -6.21 2.46 -23.35
N SER A 61 -6.35 2.63 -24.65
CA SER A 61 -5.28 3.13 -25.51
C SER A 61 -5.38 4.63 -25.67
N ALA A 62 -4.30 5.36 -25.41
CA ALA A 62 -4.21 6.79 -25.64
C ALA A 62 -4.54 7.12 -27.10
N GLN A 63 -5.36 8.13 -27.29
CA GLN A 63 -5.79 8.67 -28.57
C GLN A 63 -5.18 10.07 -28.71
N GLY A 64 -4.67 10.38 -29.89
CA GLY A 64 -4.11 11.69 -30.18
C GLY A 64 -2.86 11.60 -31.04
N SER A 65 -2.43 12.75 -31.54
CA SER A 65 -1.16 12.86 -32.25
C SER A 65 0.01 12.53 -31.31
N GLY A 66 1.06 11.91 -31.86
CA GLY A 66 2.32 11.69 -31.14
C GLY A 66 2.41 10.40 -30.31
N THR A 67 1.34 9.60 -30.19
CA THR A 67 1.38 8.30 -29.49
C THR A 67 2.41 7.35 -30.07
N ASP A 68 2.57 7.35 -31.40
CA ASP A 68 3.56 6.52 -32.11
C ASP A 68 5.01 6.94 -31.84
N ARG A 69 5.22 8.20 -31.43
CA ARG A 69 6.52 8.71 -31.00
C ARG A 69 6.77 8.46 -29.51
N LEU A 70 5.73 8.55 -28.69
CA LEU A 70 5.81 8.33 -27.24
C LEU A 70 6.03 6.85 -26.89
N GLY A 71 5.33 5.92 -27.55
CA GLY A 71 5.39 4.49 -27.23
C GLY A 71 6.81 3.91 -27.20
N PRO A 72 7.61 4.09 -28.27
CA PRO A 72 8.99 3.63 -28.29
C PRO A 72 9.86 4.24 -27.18
N LEU A 73 9.68 5.53 -26.85
CA LEU A 73 10.41 6.19 -25.78
C LEU A 73 10.06 5.61 -24.40
N LEU A 74 8.77 5.35 -24.16
CA LEU A 74 8.30 4.74 -22.92
C LEU A 74 8.81 3.31 -22.75
N ARG A 75 8.90 2.53 -23.84
CA ARG A 75 9.50 1.17 -23.77
C ARG A 75 11.01 1.20 -23.55
N ALA A 76 11.69 2.21 -24.08
CA ALA A 76 13.14 2.31 -24.00
C ALA A 76 13.65 2.93 -22.69
N ASN A 77 12.83 3.76 -22.02
CA ASN A 77 13.21 4.47 -20.80
C ASN A 77 12.25 4.16 -19.66
N GLU A 78 12.71 3.35 -18.70
CA GLU A 78 11.94 2.92 -17.54
C GLU A 78 11.52 4.10 -16.64
N ALA A 79 12.43 5.05 -16.37
CA ALA A 79 12.11 6.21 -15.55
C ALA A 79 11.01 7.08 -16.19
N PHE A 80 11.05 7.23 -17.51
CA PHE A 80 10.01 7.93 -18.25
C PHE A 80 8.66 7.17 -18.22
N ALA A 81 8.69 5.84 -18.27
CA ALA A 81 7.50 5.02 -18.09
C ALA A 81 6.91 5.15 -16.67
N GLN A 82 7.75 5.12 -15.63
CA GLN A 82 7.35 5.29 -14.23
C GLN A 82 6.69 6.65 -14.01
N ASP A 83 7.29 7.73 -14.51
CA ASP A 83 6.70 9.08 -14.45
C ASP A 83 5.35 9.14 -15.16
N THR A 84 5.25 8.52 -16.34
CA THR A 84 4.01 8.53 -17.13
C THR A 84 2.89 7.76 -16.40
N VAL A 85 3.21 6.62 -15.81
CA VAL A 85 2.25 5.85 -15.00
C VAL A 85 1.85 6.62 -13.75
N PHE A 86 2.79 7.29 -13.08
CA PHE A 86 2.49 8.17 -11.95
C PHE A 86 1.51 9.29 -12.35
N LEU A 87 1.77 9.97 -13.47
CA LEU A 87 0.89 11.04 -13.98
C LEU A 87 -0.51 10.52 -14.32
N VAL A 88 -0.61 9.35 -14.95
CA VAL A 88 -1.92 8.71 -15.22
C VAL A 88 -2.63 8.33 -13.93
N ALA A 89 -1.95 7.66 -12.99
CA ALA A 89 -2.54 7.25 -11.72
C ALA A 89 -3.03 8.46 -10.90
N ALA A 90 -2.23 9.52 -10.81
CA ALA A 90 -2.58 10.77 -10.16
C ALA A 90 -3.79 11.44 -10.83
N SER A 91 -3.81 11.51 -12.16
CA SER A 91 -4.92 12.11 -12.91
C SER A 91 -6.22 11.32 -12.78
N VAL A 92 -6.15 9.97 -12.81
CA VAL A 92 -7.32 9.11 -12.58
C VAL A 92 -7.84 9.31 -11.16
N ARG A 93 -6.96 9.33 -10.15
CA ARG A 93 -7.35 9.56 -8.76
C ARG A 93 -7.98 10.93 -8.58
N ALA A 94 -7.41 11.98 -9.16
CA ALA A 94 -7.97 13.33 -9.09
C ALA A 94 -9.40 13.41 -9.65
N ARG A 95 -9.71 12.63 -10.68
CA ARG A 95 -11.06 12.55 -11.25
C ARG A 95 -12.01 11.67 -10.43
N CYS A 96 -11.54 10.51 -9.96
CA CYS A 96 -12.37 9.50 -9.32
C CYS A 96 -12.55 9.69 -7.81
N ASP A 97 -11.64 10.42 -7.16
CA ASP A 97 -11.57 10.66 -5.72
C ASP A 97 -11.00 12.06 -5.45
N THR A 98 -11.81 13.08 -5.73
CA THR A 98 -11.39 14.49 -5.74
C THR A 98 -10.89 14.98 -4.40
N ALA A 99 -11.41 14.44 -3.29
CA ALA A 99 -10.98 14.79 -1.93
C ALA A 99 -9.51 14.40 -1.69
N HIS A 100 -9.01 13.41 -2.42
CA HIS A 100 -7.69 12.83 -2.28
C HIS A 100 -6.83 13.01 -3.55
N ALA A 101 -7.14 14.02 -4.36
CA ALA A 101 -6.49 14.29 -5.64
C ALA A 101 -4.98 14.53 -5.52
N HIS A 102 -4.54 15.09 -4.39
CA HIS A 102 -3.15 15.51 -4.19
C HIS A 102 -2.33 14.57 -3.31
N ASP A 103 -2.94 13.50 -2.77
CA ASP A 103 -2.27 12.61 -1.82
C ASP A 103 -1.05 11.89 -2.43
N LEU A 104 -1.13 11.50 -3.70
CA LEU A 104 0.01 10.89 -4.41
C LEU A 104 1.18 11.87 -4.55
N ALA A 105 0.90 13.12 -4.92
CA ALA A 105 1.94 14.14 -5.05
C ALA A 105 2.54 14.52 -3.69
N ALA A 106 1.72 14.65 -2.65
CA ALA A 106 2.18 14.93 -1.30
C ALA A 106 3.06 13.79 -0.76
N MET A 107 2.62 12.54 -0.91
CA MET A 107 3.41 11.37 -0.52
C MET A 107 4.72 11.26 -1.32
N ALA A 108 4.71 11.61 -2.61
CA ALA A 108 5.89 11.57 -3.45
C ALA A 108 6.93 12.61 -3.03
N ALA A 109 6.48 13.82 -2.70
CA ALA A 109 7.34 14.88 -2.16
C ALA A 109 7.93 14.48 -0.81
N GLN A 110 7.12 13.88 0.08
CA GLN A 110 7.56 13.36 1.37
C GLN A 110 8.60 12.23 1.22
N ALA A 111 8.40 11.34 0.25
CA ALA A 111 9.31 10.25 -0.06
C ALA A 111 10.52 10.66 -0.92
N ARG A 112 10.59 11.93 -1.35
CA ARG A 112 11.65 12.49 -2.22
C ARG A 112 11.82 11.72 -3.52
N LEU A 113 10.71 11.29 -4.10
CA LEU A 113 10.76 10.58 -5.38
C LEU A 113 11.26 11.50 -6.50
N PRO A 114 12.02 10.97 -7.48
CA PRO A 114 12.54 11.73 -8.61
C PRO A 114 11.46 11.98 -9.67
N MET A 115 10.32 12.54 -9.25
CA MET A 115 9.17 12.77 -10.13
C MET A 115 9.56 13.67 -11.31
N LEU A 116 9.14 13.26 -12.50
CA LEU A 116 9.34 13.97 -13.77
C LEU A 116 10.81 14.03 -14.22
N ALA A 117 11.73 13.37 -13.52
CA ALA A 117 13.13 13.29 -13.94
C ALA A 117 13.26 12.49 -15.23
N GLY A 118 12.56 11.36 -15.35
CA GLY A 118 12.53 10.54 -16.57
C GLY A 118 11.86 11.25 -17.74
N VAL A 119 10.78 11.99 -17.50
CA VAL A 119 10.15 12.87 -18.52
C VAL A 119 11.14 13.92 -19.00
N THR A 120 11.82 14.58 -18.07
CA THR A 120 12.78 15.64 -18.39
C THR A 120 13.96 15.09 -19.19
N GLU A 121 14.47 13.92 -18.82
CA GLU A 121 15.57 13.25 -19.53
C GLU A 121 15.15 12.76 -20.92
N ALA A 122 14.00 12.09 -21.05
CA ALA A 122 13.59 11.45 -22.29
C ALA A 122 13.12 12.46 -23.36
N ILE A 123 12.44 13.53 -22.95
CA ILE A 123 11.82 14.49 -23.87
C ILE A 123 12.58 15.82 -23.92
N GLY A 124 13.31 16.20 -22.86
CA GLY A 124 14.03 17.46 -22.80
C GLY A 124 13.11 18.66 -23.03
N GLU A 125 13.58 19.65 -23.78
CA GLU A 125 12.85 20.89 -24.13
C GLU A 125 11.93 20.76 -25.35
N GLN A 126 11.65 19.55 -25.83
CA GLN A 126 10.75 19.33 -26.96
C GLN A 126 9.29 19.61 -26.57
N THR A 127 8.84 20.85 -26.78
CA THR A 127 7.50 21.31 -26.40
C THR A 127 6.39 20.43 -27.01
N ASP A 128 6.48 20.08 -28.29
CA ASP A 128 5.50 19.20 -28.94
C ASP A 128 5.36 17.83 -28.23
N MET A 129 6.48 17.26 -27.80
CA MET A 129 6.50 15.96 -27.11
C MET A 129 5.92 16.06 -25.70
N ARG A 130 6.17 17.18 -25.01
CA ARG A 130 5.51 17.47 -23.72
C ARG A 130 3.99 17.61 -23.90
N ASP A 131 3.55 18.28 -24.96
CA ASP A 131 2.13 18.43 -25.28
C ASP A 131 1.47 17.09 -25.63
N TYR A 132 2.15 16.22 -26.40
CA TYR A 132 1.67 14.87 -26.68
C TYR A 132 1.54 14.05 -25.41
N LEU A 133 2.53 14.10 -24.50
CA LEU A 133 2.48 13.38 -23.23
C LEU A 133 1.28 13.85 -22.39
N LEU A 134 1.11 15.16 -22.23
CA LEU A 134 0.00 15.72 -21.46
C LEU A 134 -1.36 15.38 -22.07
N ALA A 135 -1.48 15.40 -23.40
CA ALA A 135 -2.69 14.98 -24.10
C ALA A 135 -2.99 13.50 -23.87
N ALA A 136 -1.98 12.63 -24.01
CA ALA A 136 -2.13 11.19 -23.77
C ALA A 136 -2.53 10.89 -22.31
N VAL A 137 -1.87 11.52 -21.33
CA VAL A 137 -2.21 11.36 -19.89
C VAL A 137 -3.65 11.77 -19.62
N ARG A 138 -4.09 12.93 -20.13
CA ARG A 138 -5.46 13.42 -19.95
C ARG A 138 -6.48 12.46 -20.56
N ASP A 139 -6.26 12.05 -21.80
CA ASP A 139 -7.17 11.15 -22.51
C ASP A 139 -7.27 9.77 -21.84
N LEU A 140 -6.14 9.18 -21.45
CA LEU A 140 -6.13 7.95 -20.64
C LEU A 140 -6.90 8.12 -19.33
N ALA A 141 -6.64 9.20 -18.59
CA ALA A 141 -7.28 9.45 -17.31
C ALA A 141 -8.80 9.63 -17.42
N GLN A 142 -9.28 10.24 -18.52
CA GLN A 142 -10.70 10.44 -18.78
C GLN A 142 -11.45 9.14 -19.12
N ARG A 143 -10.76 8.12 -19.64
CA ARG A 143 -11.39 6.85 -20.07
C ARG A 143 -11.07 5.66 -19.18
N ALA A 144 -10.06 5.77 -18.32
CA ALA A 144 -9.73 4.74 -17.35
C ALA A 144 -10.93 4.45 -16.42
N PRO A 145 -11.12 3.21 -15.95
CA PRO A 145 -12.08 2.92 -14.91
C PRO A 145 -11.63 3.51 -13.56
N CYS A 146 -12.57 3.89 -12.69
CA CYS A 146 -12.25 4.34 -11.34
C CYS A 146 -11.88 3.21 -10.37
N SER A 147 -12.13 1.95 -10.76
CA SER A 147 -11.87 0.76 -9.94
C SER A 147 -11.42 -0.41 -10.80
N GLY A 148 -10.57 -1.25 -10.24
CA GLY A 148 -10.03 -2.44 -10.90
C GLY A 148 -8.84 -2.13 -11.81
N SER A 149 -8.25 -3.19 -12.34
CA SER A 149 -7.09 -3.08 -13.22
C SER A 149 -7.52 -2.76 -14.66
N PHE A 150 -6.72 -1.95 -15.34
CA PHE A 150 -6.83 -1.68 -16.78
C PHE A 150 -5.44 -1.71 -17.42
N ASP A 151 -5.40 -2.03 -18.70
CA ASP A 151 -4.18 -1.96 -19.49
C ASP A 151 -4.15 -0.60 -20.19
N MET A 152 -3.32 0.32 -19.70
CA MET A 152 -3.05 1.56 -20.43
C MET A 152 -2.09 1.26 -21.58
N SER A 153 -2.34 1.86 -22.74
CA SER A 153 -1.37 1.81 -23.84
C SER A 153 -1.11 3.18 -24.44
N VAL A 154 0.14 3.43 -24.82
CA VAL A 154 0.59 4.64 -25.54
C VAL A 154 1.45 4.16 -26.70
N GLY A 155 0.90 4.19 -27.92
CA GLY A 155 1.54 3.50 -29.05
C GLY A 155 1.67 2.00 -28.75
N ASP A 156 2.90 1.48 -28.81
CA ASP A 156 3.24 0.09 -28.54
C ASP A 156 3.63 -0.20 -27.07
N PHE A 157 3.72 0.84 -26.23
CA PHE A 157 3.89 0.68 -24.78
C PHE A 157 2.57 0.24 -24.14
N VAL A 158 2.60 -0.80 -23.31
CA VAL A 158 1.46 -1.29 -22.54
C VAL A 158 1.85 -1.49 -21.09
N GLN A 159 1.06 -0.95 -20.16
CA GLN A 159 1.24 -1.14 -18.73
C GLN A 159 -0.11 -1.49 -18.08
N ARG A 160 -0.12 -2.54 -17.26
CA ARG A 160 -1.27 -2.83 -16.40
C ARG A 160 -1.22 -1.96 -15.16
N VAL A 161 -2.32 -1.27 -14.87
CA VAL A 161 -2.44 -0.36 -13.72
C VAL A 161 -3.73 -0.66 -12.98
N ASP A 162 -3.64 -0.75 -11.66
CA ASP A 162 -4.77 -0.66 -10.74
C ASP A 162 -4.52 0.54 -9.84
N VAL A 163 -5.24 1.65 -10.04
CA VAL A 163 -4.95 2.92 -9.35
C VAL A 163 -5.16 2.82 -7.85
N VAL A 164 -6.11 1.99 -7.40
CA VAL A 164 -6.37 1.79 -5.98
C VAL A 164 -5.22 1.04 -5.33
N ARG A 165 -4.75 -0.04 -5.97
CA ARG A 165 -3.59 -0.81 -5.47
C ARG A 165 -2.30 -0.02 -5.58
N TYR A 166 -2.12 0.72 -6.68
CA TYR A 166 -1.01 1.66 -6.86
C TYR A 166 -0.97 2.65 -5.70
N ALA A 167 -2.08 3.36 -5.42
CA ALA A 167 -2.15 4.30 -4.30
C ALA A 167 -1.90 3.65 -2.93
N ALA A 168 -2.38 2.41 -2.73
CA ALA A 168 -2.17 1.68 -1.49
C ALA A 168 -0.70 1.28 -1.27
N ALA A 169 0.01 0.91 -2.34
CA ALA A 169 1.42 0.53 -2.31
C ALA A 169 2.39 1.72 -2.48
N PHE A 170 1.90 2.89 -2.89
CA PHE A 170 2.70 4.09 -3.04
C PHE A 170 3.37 4.50 -1.72
N PRO A 171 4.64 4.92 -1.67
CA PRO A 171 5.52 5.30 -2.79
C PRO A 171 6.25 4.17 -3.52
N ASP A 172 6.24 2.93 -3.02
CA ASP A 172 7.02 1.84 -3.62
C ASP A 172 6.53 1.49 -5.03
N SER A 173 5.22 1.61 -5.26
CA SER A 173 4.61 1.40 -6.58
C SER A 173 5.04 2.41 -7.64
N TYR A 174 5.75 3.48 -7.28
CA TYR A 174 6.38 4.37 -8.26
C TYR A 174 7.44 3.61 -9.07
N PHE A 175 8.27 2.79 -8.41
CA PHE A 175 9.32 2.01 -9.03
C PHE A 175 8.81 0.68 -9.60
N ASP A 176 7.78 0.10 -8.98
CA ASP A 176 7.11 -1.11 -9.46
C ASP A 176 5.59 -0.89 -9.57
N PRO A 177 5.10 -0.38 -10.71
CA PRO A 177 3.67 -0.17 -10.94
C PRO A 177 2.82 -1.44 -10.89
N ALA A 178 3.44 -2.62 -11.03
CA ALA A 178 2.74 -3.90 -10.93
C ALA A 178 2.58 -4.36 -9.48
N MET A 179 3.14 -3.64 -8.51
CA MET A 179 2.99 -3.94 -7.10
C MET A 179 1.51 -3.91 -6.69
N THR A 180 1.02 -5.06 -6.22
CA THR A 180 -0.40 -5.24 -5.84
C THR A 180 -0.62 -5.31 -4.33
N ALA A 181 0.45 -5.50 -3.56
CA ALA A 181 0.39 -5.63 -2.11
C ALA A 181 0.77 -4.32 -1.44
N THR A 182 -0.03 -3.91 -0.45
CA THR A 182 0.33 -2.80 0.44
C THR A 182 1.51 -3.21 1.32
N PRO A 183 2.61 -2.45 1.33
CA PRO A 183 3.74 -2.69 2.21
C PRO A 183 3.34 -2.76 3.68
N GLN A 184 3.86 -3.75 4.40
CA GLN A 184 3.56 -3.95 5.82
C GLN A 184 3.96 -2.74 6.68
N GLU A 185 4.98 -1.98 6.27
CA GLU A 185 5.42 -0.77 7.00
C GLU A 185 4.35 0.32 7.09
N PHE A 186 3.34 0.27 6.21
CA PHE A 186 2.20 1.18 6.24
C PHE A 186 1.12 0.74 7.23
N ALA A 187 1.13 -0.51 7.70
CA ALA A 187 0.24 -1.03 8.75
C ALA A 187 -1.25 -0.70 8.53
N GLY A 188 -1.72 -0.76 7.28
CA GLY A 188 -3.11 -0.46 6.91
C GLY A 188 -3.48 1.03 6.90
N ARG A 189 -2.52 1.93 7.12
CA ARG A 189 -2.76 3.38 7.01
C ARG A 189 -3.09 3.76 5.58
N SER A 190 -4.07 4.66 5.43
CA SER A 190 -4.46 5.19 4.14
C SER A 190 -3.32 6.01 3.51
N LEU A 191 -3.36 6.18 2.19
CA LEU A 191 -2.42 7.09 1.52
C LEU A 191 -2.53 8.51 2.09
N ALA A 192 -3.75 8.99 2.33
CA ALA A 192 -4.01 10.31 2.91
C ALA A 192 -3.32 10.49 4.27
N ASP A 193 -3.45 9.52 5.17
CA ASP A 193 -2.81 9.56 6.50
C ASP A 193 -1.29 9.58 6.41
N ARG A 194 -0.73 8.89 5.41
CA ARG A 194 0.72 8.79 5.22
C ARG A 194 1.28 10.07 4.60
N ALA A 195 0.61 10.59 3.57
CA ALA A 195 0.98 11.80 2.84
C ALA A 195 1.07 13.05 3.72
N HIS A 196 0.31 13.08 4.82
CA HIS A 196 0.26 14.18 5.77
C HIS A 196 0.97 13.87 7.09
N ASP A 197 1.78 12.80 7.13
CA ASP A 197 2.58 12.43 8.31
C ASP A 197 3.93 13.17 8.32
N GLU A 198 4.05 14.19 9.17
CA GLU A 198 5.29 14.95 9.32
C GLU A 198 6.48 14.06 9.70
N CYS A 199 6.27 13.04 10.53
CA CYS A 199 7.31 12.09 10.89
C CYS A 199 7.69 11.12 9.76
N GLY A 200 6.81 10.96 8.76
CA GLY A 200 7.16 10.23 7.55
C GLY A 200 8.19 10.95 6.69
N LYS A 201 8.18 12.30 6.65
CA LYS A 201 9.23 13.10 5.96
C LYS A 201 10.61 12.81 6.55
N VAL A 202 10.67 12.74 7.89
CA VAL A 202 11.90 12.40 8.60
C VAL A 202 12.36 10.99 8.26
N ALA A 203 11.44 10.02 8.27
CA ALA A 203 11.75 8.62 7.95
C ALA A 203 12.35 8.46 6.55
N TYR A 204 11.76 9.08 5.53
CA TYR A 204 12.29 9.02 4.15
C TYR A 204 13.54 9.90 3.94
N ALA A 205 13.74 10.94 4.74
CA ALA A 205 14.96 11.74 4.68
C ALA A 205 16.20 10.97 5.17
N VAL A 206 16.04 10.10 6.18
CA VAL A 206 17.15 9.31 6.74
C VAL A 206 17.29 7.94 6.10
N LEU A 207 16.21 7.38 5.53
CA LEU A 207 16.18 6.09 4.85
C LEU A 207 15.42 6.20 3.52
N PRO A 208 16.07 6.78 2.48
CA PRO A 208 15.42 7.04 1.19
C PRO A 208 15.10 5.75 0.43
N LEU A 209 14.21 5.86 -0.56
CA LEU A 209 13.76 4.72 -1.39
C LEU A 209 14.74 4.39 -2.53
N ASP A 210 15.32 5.42 -3.13
CA ASP A 210 16.18 5.36 -4.32
C ASP A 210 17.66 5.08 -4.00
N ALA A 211 17.93 4.43 -2.87
CA ALA A 211 19.29 4.13 -2.45
C ALA A 211 19.89 2.91 -3.18
N PRO A 212 21.22 2.87 -3.39
CA PRO A 212 21.91 1.73 -3.99
C PRO A 212 21.54 0.40 -3.32
N ARG A 213 21.42 -0.67 -4.12
CA ARG A 213 21.03 -2.02 -3.68
C ARG A 213 19.63 -2.08 -3.03
N ALA A 214 18.69 -1.28 -3.53
CA ALA A 214 17.33 -1.14 -3.02
C ALA A 214 16.64 -2.46 -2.66
N TRP A 215 16.74 -3.50 -3.51
CA TRP A 215 16.04 -4.77 -3.24
C TRP A 215 16.62 -5.58 -2.07
N GLN A 216 17.95 -5.55 -1.84
CA GLN A 216 18.58 -6.32 -0.75
C GLN A 216 18.27 -5.71 0.62
N CYS A 217 18.10 -4.39 0.65
CA CYS A 217 17.90 -3.63 1.88
C CYS A 217 16.43 -3.20 2.08
N ALA A 218 15.52 -3.52 1.16
CA ALA A 218 14.14 -3.03 1.15
C ALA A 218 13.42 -3.32 2.47
N GLY A 219 13.45 -4.58 2.93
CA GLY A 219 12.80 -4.98 4.18
C GLY A 219 13.40 -4.31 5.42
N LEU A 220 14.74 -4.18 5.48
CA LEU A 220 15.43 -3.52 6.59
C LEU A 220 15.13 -2.02 6.63
N ARG A 221 15.12 -1.35 5.47
CA ARG A 221 14.78 0.08 5.37
C ARG A 221 13.32 0.34 5.71
N ALA A 222 12.39 -0.52 5.29
CA ALA A 222 10.98 -0.42 5.66
C ALA A 222 10.76 -0.55 7.20
N GLN A 223 11.44 -1.51 7.83
CA GLN A 223 11.43 -1.64 9.29
C GLN A 223 12.09 -0.44 9.97
N GLY A 224 13.22 0.03 9.44
CA GLY A 224 13.93 1.23 9.91
C GLY A 224 13.04 2.47 9.86
N ARG A 225 12.35 2.74 8.75
CA ARG A 225 11.41 3.85 8.61
C ARG A 225 10.27 3.76 9.61
N THR A 226 9.72 2.57 9.82
CA THR A 226 8.69 2.34 10.85
C THR A 226 9.20 2.73 12.24
N ARG A 227 10.44 2.34 12.57
CA ARG A 227 11.07 2.69 13.85
C ARG A 227 11.36 4.18 13.98
N VAL A 228 11.93 4.81 12.95
CA VAL A 228 12.23 6.25 12.92
C VAL A 228 10.96 7.06 13.12
N ARG A 229 9.88 6.71 12.42
CA ARG A 229 8.57 7.34 12.59
C ARG A 229 8.06 7.22 14.03
N ALA A 230 8.14 6.02 14.63
CA ALA A 230 7.71 5.82 16.01
C ALA A 230 8.52 6.67 17.00
N LEU A 231 9.83 6.80 16.80
CA LEU A 231 10.69 7.66 17.63
C LEU A 231 10.33 9.14 17.47
N CYS A 232 10.13 9.59 16.23
CA CYS A 232 9.72 10.96 15.95
C CYS A 232 8.37 11.32 16.61
N GLN A 233 7.43 10.38 16.66
CA GLN A 233 6.11 10.59 17.28
C GLN A 233 6.12 10.56 18.82
N GLN A 234 7.13 9.97 19.44
CA GLN A 234 7.16 9.74 20.90
C GLN A 234 7.75 10.89 21.71
N ILE A 235 8.43 11.86 21.09
CA ILE A 235 9.38 12.72 21.80
C ILE A 235 8.97 14.20 21.68
N GLY A 236 8.85 14.87 22.83
CA GLY A 236 8.54 16.31 22.92
C GLY A 236 9.75 17.24 22.68
N GLU A 237 10.98 16.74 22.77
CA GLU A 237 12.21 17.50 22.53
C GLU A 237 12.96 17.03 21.27
N ALA A 238 13.13 17.93 20.30
CA ALA A 238 13.67 17.62 18.98
C ALA A 238 15.10 17.03 19.00
N ASP A 239 15.96 17.48 19.92
CA ASP A 239 17.36 17.04 19.99
C ASP A 239 17.50 15.59 20.43
N THR A 240 16.69 15.17 21.42
CA THR A 240 16.67 13.78 21.88
C THR A 240 16.15 12.85 20.78
N ALA A 241 15.14 13.30 20.01
CA ALA A 241 14.65 12.57 18.85
C ALA A 241 15.72 12.40 17.77
N ALA A 242 16.47 13.45 17.46
CA ALA A 242 17.52 13.41 16.46
C ALA A 242 18.64 12.41 16.81
N VAL A 243 19.06 12.36 18.09
CA VAL A 243 20.06 11.40 18.56
C VAL A 243 19.55 9.97 18.42
N GLN A 244 18.34 9.68 18.91
CA GLN A 244 17.78 8.33 18.85
C GLN A 244 17.53 7.84 17.42
N ILE A 245 17.13 8.73 16.52
CA ILE A 245 16.97 8.42 15.09
C ILE A 245 18.33 8.09 14.46
N ARG A 246 19.37 8.89 14.74
CA ARG A 246 20.73 8.64 14.24
C ARG A 246 21.26 7.29 14.73
N GLU A 247 21.06 6.96 15.99
CA GLU A 247 21.44 5.66 16.55
C GLU A 247 20.63 4.49 15.97
N ALA A 248 19.34 4.69 15.67
CA ALA A 248 18.52 3.68 15.04
C ALA A 248 19.03 3.35 13.62
N VAL A 249 19.33 4.37 12.81
CA VAL A 249 19.87 4.21 11.45
C VAL A 249 21.30 3.65 11.51
N GLY A 250 22.15 4.16 12.41
CA GLY A 250 23.54 3.72 12.55
C GLY A 250 23.74 2.25 12.93
N ARG A 251 22.70 1.60 13.50
CA ARG A 251 22.71 0.15 13.77
C ARG A 251 22.43 -0.72 12.54
N MET A 252 21.95 -0.13 11.45
CA MET A 252 21.74 -0.86 10.19
C MET A 252 23.09 -1.12 9.51
N PRO A 253 23.22 -2.21 8.74
CA PRO A 253 24.40 -2.43 7.90
C PRO A 253 24.69 -1.18 7.05
N PRO A 254 25.93 -0.71 6.92
CA PRO A 254 26.25 0.50 6.15
C PRO A 254 25.75 0.48 4.70
N THR A 255 25.60 -0.71 4.12
CA THR A 255 25.03 -0.91 2.77
C THR A 255 23.52 -0.70 2.70
N CYS A 256 22.84 -0.66 3.84
CA CYS A 256 21.39 -0.56 4.00
C CYS A 256 20.93 0.69 4.76
N GLN A 257 21.87 1.47 5.29
CA GLN A 257 21.63 2.86 5.64
C GLN A 257 21.19 3.63 4.38
#